data_AF-A0A965DYF1-F1
#
_entry.id   AF-A0A965DYF1-F1
#
_cell.length_a   1.000
_cell.length_b   1.000
_cell.length_c   1.000
_cell.angle_alpha   90.00
_cell.angle_beta   90.00
_cell.angle_gamma   90.00
#
_symmetry.space_group_name_H-M   'P 1'
#
loop_
_entity.id
_entity.type
_entity.pdbx_description
1 polymer ?
#
loop_
_entity_poly.entity_id
_entity_poly.type
_entity_poly.pdbx_seq_one_letter_code
_entity_poly.pdbx_strand_id
1 'polypeptide(L)'
;MFLQRRRSNLKLDSLENRVCPAIVVRSIGPDLFITGSPVAENGTNQQFLVQQTAPNRFTIQDKAATTRTFGPFSVSRLLSINLNYYNTDINVDINGTFGGNVLLNLGLGDRDLSLTDQNPVSVYSTAAGGKLGGNLTFLRGSGSEIFQVGVFGNPGATTAGALAIGGNLTAVGRNVRGNAAFNNGGDGLFVGPGSSVGGNVSASFIDSVDIGQPVPSDLTTIGGSLTVTNATSPNFLNVNIFGTVNGNVSVTGTVLGDQFVLDQTLAATGGIINGNLSLNLGLASDIGEFVILGTNTVVRNSVSITALGGGGNSGAYTISGAIDGSLRISMGEGDNILAYTGSVTGDVYVWSGNGANDLSTFTGTVPGNIFIKLGNGQNRTNIATAPDGMLIYRGGNGSQSGTAGQEELTLSGADMLYKVDVLFGLFGNHTLVMDSTGNASFITGRLWSGVLATSIFDNQDGIILQPFKINF
;
A
#
# COMPACT_ATOMS: atom_id res chain seq x y z
N MET A 1 -77.96 -26.90 16.91
CA MET A 1 -76.64 -27.42 16.48
C MET A 1 -76.26 -26.70 15.19
N PHE A 2 -75.52 -25.59 15.27
CA PHE A 2 -75.16 -24.79 14.09
C PHE A 2 -73.86 -25.33 13.48
N LEU A 3 -73.95 -25.86 12.26
CA LEU A 3 -72.80 -26.30 11.47
C LEU A 3 -72.01 -25.08 10.99
N GLN A 4 -70.88 -24.81 11.65
CA GLN A 4 -69.94 -23.77 11.27
C GLN A 4 -69.26 -24.14 9.94
N ARG A 5 -69.72 -23.51 8.84
CA ARG A 5 -69.07 -23.59 7.53
C ARG A 5 -67.63 -23.08 7.64
N ARG A 6 -66.65 -23.98 7.56
CA ARG A 6 -65.23 -23.61 7.37
C ARG A 6 -65.12 -22.83 6.06
N ARG A 7 -64.62 -21.59 6.13
CA ARG A 7 -64.30 -20.80 4.94
C ARG A 7 -63.19 -21.54 4.18
N SER A 8 -63.36 -21.66 2.86
CA SER A 8 -62.35 -22.21 1.95
C SER A 8 -61.05 -21.42 2.10
N ASN A 9 -59.93 -22.13 2.24
CA ASN A 9 -58.61 -21.53 2.29
C ASN A 9 -58.43 -20.63 1.05
N LEU A 10 -58.06 -19.37 1.28
CA LEU A 10 -57.61 -18.48 0.23
C LEU A 10 -56.41 -19.16 -0.46
N LYS A 11 -56.60 -19.59 -1.71
CA LYS A 11 -55.48 -19.98 -2.57
C LYS A 11 -54.84 -18.68 -3.06
N LEU A 12 -53.58 -18.48 -2.73
CA LEU A 12 -52.74 -17.54 -3.46
C LEU A 12 -52.57 -18.14 -4.86
N ASP A 13 -53.19 -17.57 -5.88
CA ASP A 13 -52.81 -17.90 -7.26
C ASP A 13 -51.33 -17.56 -7.41
N SER A 14 -50.53 -18.49 -7.95
CA SER A 14 -49.14 -18.20 -8.27
C SER A 14 -49.17 -17.02 -9.25
N LEU A 15 -48.72 -15.85 -8.81
CA LEU A 15 -48.44 -14.74 -9.70
C LEU A 15 -47.64 -15.32 -10.87
N GLU A 16 -48.11 -15.05 -12.08
CA GLU A 16 -47.39 -15.34 -13.32
C GLU A 16 -45.91 -15.07 -13.05
N ASN A 17 -45.03 -16.02 -13.37
CA ASN A 17 -43.59 -15.84 -13.24
C ASN A 17 -43.13 -14.79 -14.24
N ARG A 18 -43.55 -13.54 -14.03
CA ARG A 18 -43.12 -12.37 -14.74
C ARG A 18 -41.68 -12.23 -14.30
N VAL A 19 -40.82 -12.73 -15.16
CA VAL A 19 -39.38 -12.53 -15.07
C VAL A 19 -39.20 -11.01 -15.06
N CYS A 20 -39.11 -10.44 -13.86
CA CYS A 20 -38.68 -9.07 -13.68
C CYS A 20 -37.34 -8.98 -14.42
N PRO A 21 -37.17 -8.04 -15.37
CA PRO A 21 -35.96 -7.98 -16.15
C PRO A 21 -34.78 -7.86 -15.19
N ALA A 22 -33.85 -8.80 -15.30
CA ALA A 22 -32.68 -8.89 -14.43
C ALA A 22 -31.86 -7.59 -14.47
N ILE A 23 -31.83 -6.95 -15.65
CA ILE A 23 -31.23 -5.64 -15.90
C ILE A 23 -32.28 -4.68 -16.47
N VAL A 24 -32.28 -3.45 -15.96
CA VAL A 24 -33.04 -2.30 -16.47
C VAL A 24 -32.05 -1.24 -16.95
N VAL A 25 -32.24 -0.78 -18.19
CA VAL A 25 -31.42 0.28 -18.78
C VAL A 25 -32.29 1.48 -19.10
N ARG A 26 -31.89 2.66 -18.61
CA ARG A 26 -32.61 3.93 -18.78
C ARG A 26 -31.66 5.02 -19.25
N SER A 27 -31.96 5.63 -20.39
CA SER A 27 -31.29 6.84 -20.86
C SER A 27 -32.09 8.08 -20.46
N ILE A 28 -31.43 9.09 -19.89
CA ILE A 28 -32.02 10.38 -19.53
C ILE A 28 -31.10 11.49 -20.02
N GLY A 29 -31.41 12.05 -21.18
CA GLY A 29 -30.55 13.05 -21.81
C GLY A 29 -29.16 12.48 -22.12
N PRO A 30 -28.06 13.12 -21.65
CA PRO A 30 -26.69 12.66 -21.91
C PRO A 30 -26.21 11.52 -20.99
N ASP A 31 -27.07 11.05 -20.08
CA ASP A 31 -26.75 10.05 -19.06
C ASP A 31 -27.39 8.69 -19.37
N LEU A 32 -26.70 7.63 -18.95
CA LEU A 32 -27.17 6.26 -18.98
C LEU A 32 -27.12 5.66 -17.58
N PHE A 33 -28.25 5.10 -17.16
CA PHE A 33 -28.42 4.42 -15.89
C PHE A 33 -28.75 2.95 -16.16
N ILE A 34 -27.94 2.07 -15.58
CA ILE A 34 -28.10 0.62 -15.62
C ILE A 34 -28.34 0.17 -14.19
N THR A 35 -29.41 -0.56 -13.93
CA THR A 35 -29.75 -1.09 -12.59
C THR A 35 -30.14 -2.56 -12.67
N GLY A 36 -29.83 -3.36 -11.66
CA GLY A 36 -30.31 -4.75 -11.58
C GLY A 36 -29.26 -5.74 -11.08
N SER A 37 -29.40 -7.00 -11.48
CA SER A 37 -28.45 -8.08 -11.22
C SER A 37 -28.18 -8.81 -12.54
N PRO A 38 -26.95 -8.76 -13.08
CA PRO A 38 -26.60 -9.55 -14.26
C PRO A 38 -26.87 -11.03 -14.03
N VAL A 39 -27.22 -11.77 -15.09
CA VAL A 39 -27.50 -13.19 -14.94
C VAL A 39 -26.18 -13.95 -14.91
N ALA A 40 -25.91 -14.57 -13.77
CA ALA A 40 -24.89 -15.60 -13.67
C ALA A 40 -25.52 -16.98 -13.95
N GLU A 41 -24.81 -17.76 -14.74
CA GLU A 41 -25.02 -19.18 -14.98
C GLU A 41 -23.75 -19.93 -14.53
N ASN A 42 -23.62 -21.23 -14.77
CA ASN A 42 -22.35 -21.95 -14.53
C ASN A 42 -21.61 -22.11 -15.86
N GLY A 43 -20.40 -21.56 -15.99
CA GLY A 43 -19.60 -21.67 -17.21
C GLY A 43 -18.57 -20.56 -17.42
N THR A 44 -17.52 -20.89 -18.19
CA THR A 44 -16.45 -19.96 -18.57
C THR A 44 -16.95 -18.96 -19.63
N ASN A 45 -16.57 -17.68 -19.51
CA ASN A 45 -16.96 -16.53 -20.37
C ASN A 45 -18.24 -15.77 -20.02
N GLN A 46 -18.75 -15.92 -18.81
CA GLN A 46 -19.85 -15.06 -18.38
C GLN A 46 -19.35 -13.66 -18.09
N GLN A 47 -20.04 -12.66 -18.64
CA GLN A 47 -19.71 -11.27 -18.37
C GLN A 47 -20.91 -10.36 -18.57
N PHE A 48 -21.00 -9.33 -17.73
CA PHE A 48 -21.77 -8.13 -18.00
C PHE A 48 -20.87 -7.10 -18.70
N LEU A 49 -21.05 -6.93 -20.01
CA LEU A 49 -20.21 -6.06 -20.84
C LEU A 49 -20.96 -4.78 -21.23
N VAL A 50 -20.36 -3.63 -20.92
CA VAL A 50 -20.76 -2.32 -21.43
C VAL A 50 -19.65 -1.82 -22.35
N GLN A 51 -19.90 -1.83 -23.65
CA GLN A 51 -18.87 -1.55 -24.65
C GLN A 51 -19.22 -0.32 -25.48
N GLN A 52 -18.27 0.61 -25.60
CA GLN A 52 -18.36 1.69 -26.56
C GLN A 52 -18.16 1.14 -27.98
N THR A 53 -19.15 1.28 -28.84
CA THR A 53 -19.12 0.78 -30.23
C THR A 53 -18.88 1.90 -31.26
N ALA A 54 -19.14 3.15 -30.87
CA ALA A 54 -18.79 4.36 -31.60
C ALA A 54 -18.59 5.51 -30.59
N PRO A 55 -18.02 6.67 -30.96
CA PRO A 55 -17.88 7.80 -30.06
C PRO A 55 -19.18 8.11 -29.32
N ASN A 56 -19.15 8.06 -27.97
CA ASN A 56 -20.30 8.30 -27.11
C ASN A 56 -21.50 7.35 -27.34
N ARG A 57 -21.29 6.17 -27.94
CA ARG A 57 -22.33 5.14 -28.12
C ARG A 57 -21.93 3.82 -27.49
N PHE A 58 -22.76 3.35 -26.57
CA PHE A 58 -22.52 2.16 -25.78
C PHE A 58 -23.55 1.07 -26.07
N THR A 59 -23.09 -0.16 -26.20
CA THR A 59 -23.90 -1.38 -26.22
C THR A 59 -23.76 -2.09 -24.89
N ILE A 60 -24.87 -2.61 -24.35
CA ILE A 60 -24.87 -3.37 -23.10
C ILE A 60 -25.22 -4.82 -23.41
N GLN A 61 -24.43 -5.74 -22.88
CA GLN A 61 -24.59 -7.17 -23.06
C GLN A 61 -24.51 -7.89 -21.71
N ASP A 62 -25.52 -8.70 -21.44
CA ASP A 62 -25.54 -9.68 -20.34
C ASP A 62 -25.22 -11.04 -20.98
N LYS A 63 -23.95 -11.42 -20.96
CA LYS A 63 -23.44 -12.63 -21.62
C LYS A 63 -23.47 -13.78 -20.62
N ALA A 64 -24.52 -14.59 -20.70
CA ALA A 64 -24.61 -15.92 -20.10
C ALA A 64 -24.62 -16.98 -21.21
N ALA A 65 -25.20 -18.18 -21.02
CA ALA A 65 -25.38 -19.14 -22.11
C ALA A 65 -26.18 -18.56 -23.28
N THR A 66 -27.09 -17.61 -22.99
CA THR A 66 -27.71 -16.76 -24.01
C THR A 66 -27.30 -15.31 -23.79
N THR A 67 -26.62 -14.71 -24.78
CA THR A 67 -26.28 -13.29 -24.74
C THR A 67 -27.53 -12.43 -24.95
N ARG A 68 -27.84 -11.56 -23.98
CA ARG A 68 -28.89 -10.55 -24.09
C ARG A 68 -28.26 -9.21 -24.41
N THR A 69 -28.62 -8.61 -25.54
CA THR A 69 -28.12 -7.29 -25.95
C THR A 69 -29.19 -6.23 -25.71
N PHE A 70 -28.85 -5.20 -24.93
CA PHE A 70 -29.70 -4.05 -24.66
C PHE A 70 -29.17 -2.88 -25.47
N GLY A 71 -29.66 -2.74 -26.71
CA GLY A 71 -29.55 -1.58 -27.61
C GLY A 71 -28.16 -0.93 -27.78
N PRO A 72 -28.07 0.09 -28.65
CA PRO A 72 -27.08 1.14 -28.52
C PRO A 72 -27.68 2.35 -27.80
N PHE A 73 -26.93 2.93 -26.86
CA PHE A 73 -27.32 4.14 -26.13
C PHE A 73 -26.30 5.24 -26.34
N SER A 74 -26.76 6.48 -26.52
CA SER A 74 -25.88 7.64 -26.60
C SER A 74 -25.59 8.17 -25.20
N VAL A 75 -24.32 8.24 -24.82
CA VAL A 75 -23.85 8.65 -23.49
C VAL A 75 -22.70 9.61 -23.66
N SER A 76 -22.83 10.81 -23.11
CA SER A 76 -21.78 11.85 -23.24
C SER A 76 -21.37 12.48 -21.92
N ARG A 77 -22.12 12.26 -20.82
CA ARG A 77 -21.81 12.85 -19.51
C ARG A 77 -21.61 11.82 -18.40
N LEU A 78 -22.55 10.89 -18.19
CA LEU A 78 -22.47 9.91 -17.11
C LEU A 78 -22.92 8.52 -17.57
N LEU A 79 -22.05 7.53 -17.37
CA LEU A 79 -22.39 6.11 -17.38
C LEU A 79 -22.48 5.63 -15.93
N SER A 80 -23.67 5.27 -15.46
CA SER A 80 -23.91 4.81 -14.10
C SER A 80 -24.46 3.39 -14.09
N ILE A 81 -23.76 2.48 -13.45
CA ILE A 81 -24.15 1.08 -13.22
C ILE A 81 -24.38 0.92 -11.71
N ASN A 82 -25.61 0.61 -11.31
CA ASN A 82 -26.00 0.40 -9.92
C ASN A 82 -26.60 -1.01 -9.77
N LEU A 83 -25.77 -1.96 -9.39
CA LEU A 83 -26.16 -3.36 -9.25
C LEU A 83 -26.71 -3.63 -7.85
N ASN A 84 -27.57 -4.64 -7.73
CA ASN A 84 -27.95 -5.19 -6.43
C ASN A 84 -26.89 -6.18 -5.92
N TYR A 85 -26.35 -6.98 -6.84
CA TYR A 85 -25.24 -7.94 -6.70
C TYR A 85 -24.85 -8.43 -8.10
N TYR A 86 -23.74 -9.15 -8.22
CA TYR A 86 -23.29 -9.82 -9.45
C TYR A 86 -22.57 -11.13 -9.09
N ASN A 87 -22.43 -12.06 -10.03
CA ASN A 87 -21.57 -13.26 -9.90
C ASN A 87 -20.92 -13.57 -11.28
N THR A 88 -20.49 -12.52 -11.97
CA THR A 88 -19.93 -12.57 -13.32
C THR A 88 -19.06 -11.34 -13.54
N ASP A 89 -18.01 -11.45 -14.36
CA ASP A 89 -17.16 -10.31 -14.69
C ASP A 89 -17.97 -9.09 -15.12
N ILE A 90 -17.65 -7.93 -14.58
CA ILE A 90 -18.23 -6.65 -14.98
C ILE A 90 -17.20 -5.90 -15.82
N ASN A 91 -17.48 -5.72 -17.10
CA ASN A 91 -16.54 -5.13 -18.05
C ASN A 91 -17.09 -3.84 -18.65
N VAL A 92 -16.33 -2.75 -18.54
CA VAL A 92 -16.61 -1.48 -19.21
C VAL A 92 -15.48 -1.18 -20.18
N ASP A 93 -15.72 -1.42 -21.47
CA ASP A 93 -14.77 -1.15 -22.54
C ASP A 93 -15.06 0.22 -23.17
N ILE A 94 -14.17 1.19 -22.95
CA ILE A 94 -14.25 2.55 -23.49
C ILE A 94 -13.91 2.60 -24.99
N ASN A 95 -13.19 1.60 -25.53
CA ASN A 95 -12.88 1.43 -26.95
C ASN A 95 -12.63 2.75 -27.71
N GLY A 96 -11.76 3.61 -27.17
CA GLY A 96 -11.47 4.94 -27.71
C GLY A 96 -11.59 6.04 -26.66
N THR A 97 -12.31 7.12 -26.96
CA THR A 97 -12.48 8.25 -26.03
C THR A 97 -13.94 8.38 -25.58
N PHE A 98 -14.13 8.48 -24.26
CA PHE A 98 -15.39 8.85 -23.62
C PHE A 98 -15.18 10.08 -22.74
N GLY A 99 -15.80 11.22 -23.05
CA GLY A 99 -15.58 12.46 -22.30
C GLY A 99 -16.26 12.53 -20.93
N GLY A 100 -17.11 11.57 -20.58
CA GLY A 100 -17.94 11.58 -19.38
C GLY A 100 -17.28 10.93 -18.15
N ASN A 101 -18.12 10.67 -17.15
CA ASN A 101 -17.76 9.96 -15.91
C ASN A 101 -18.32 8.53 -15.94
N VAL A 102 -17.63 7.61 -15.28
CA VAL A 102 -18.10 6.24 -15.05
C VAL A 102 -18.28 6.01 -13.55
N LEU A 103 -19.47 5.58 -13.16
CA LEU A 103 -19.81 5.21 -11.78
C LEU A 103 -20.30 3.77 -11.75
N LEU A 104 -19.60 2.92 -11.00
CA LEU A 104 -19.89 1.51 -10.76
C LEU A 104 -20.21 1.31 -9.27
N ASN A 105 -21.49 1.13 -8.95
CA ASN A 105 -21.96 0.79 -7.61
C ASN A 105 -22.41 -0.67 -7.60
N LEU A 106 -21.68 -1.53 -6.91
CA LEU A 106 -21.83 -2.98 -7.00
C LEU A 106 -22.87 -3.55 -6.02
N GLY A 107 -23.50 -2.71 -5.21
CA GLY A 107 -24.53 -3.13 -4.27
C GLY A 107 -23.99 -4.02 -3.17
N LEU A 108 -24.44 -5.27 -3.14
CA LEU A 108 -23.96 -6.32 -2.22
C LEU A 108 -22.68 -7.02 -2.72
N GLY A 109 -22.21 -6.67 -3.92
CA GLY A 109 -20.99 -7.22 -4.51
C GLY A 109 -21.14 -8.59 -5.12
N ASP A 110 -20.00 -9.26 -5.24
CA ASP A 110 -19.92 -10.65 -5.69
C ASP A 110 -20.53 -11.60 -4.65
N ARG A 111 -21.45 -12.48 -5.04
CA ARG A 111 -21.94 -13.53 -4.12
C ARG A 111 -21.27 -14.88 -4.32
N ASP A 112 -20.52 -15.05 -5.41
CA ASP A 112 -19.65 -16.19 -5.57
C ASP A 112 -18.29 -15.89 -4.93
N LEU A 113 -18.22 -16.08 -3.62
CA LEU A 113 -16.99 -15.84 -2.86
C LEU A 113 -15.99 -16.99 -2.97
N SER A 114 -16.13 -17.88 -3.97
CA SER A 114 -15.16 -18.94 -4.19
C SER A 114 -13.87 -18.36 -4.78
N LEU A 115 -12.72 -18.78 -4.23
CA LEU A 115 -11.41 -18.27 -4.67
C LEU A 115 -11.06 -18.63 -6.11
N THR A 116 -11.75 -19.61 -6.70
CA THR A 116 -11.49 -20.09 -8.05
C THR A 116 -12.19 -19.27 -9.11
N ASP A 117 -13.28 -18.60 -8.75
CA ASP A 117 -14.16 -17.88 -9.67
C ASP A 117 -14.31 -16.42 -9.23
N GLN A 118 -13.17 -15.73 -9.11
CA GLN A 118 -13.17 -14.29 -8.87
C GLN A 118 -13.77 -13.57 -10.09
N ASN A 119 -14.80 -12.76 -9.86
CA ASN A 119 -15.45 -11.98 -10.91
C ASN A 119 -14.94 -10.52 -10.88
N PRO A 120 -13.90 -10.15 -11.66
CA PRO A 120 -13.36 -8.80 -11.66
C PRO A 120 -14.34 -7.75 -12.17
N VAL A 121 -14.12 -6.50 -11.76
CA VAL A 121 -14.79 -5.31 -12.25
C VAL A 121 -13.78 -4.43 -12.96
N SER A 122 -13.76 -4.52 -14.29
CA SER A 122 -12.72 -3.94 -15.14
C SER A 122 -13.24 -2.76 -15.95
N VAL A 123 -12.49 -1.66 -15.95
CA VAL A 123 -12.68 -0.54 -16.88
C VAL A 123 -11.41 -0.37 -17.70
N TYR A 124 -11.52 -0.55 -19.01
CA TYR A 124 -10.37 -0.62 -19.91
C TYR A 124 -10.72 -0.05 -21.29
N SER A 125 -9.77 -0.08 -22.22
CA SER A 125 -10.02 0.25 -23.62
C SER A 125 -9.36 -0.76 -24.54
N THR A 126 -10.15 -1.39 -25.39
CA THR A 126 -9.62 -2.25 -26.47
C THR A 126 -8.94 -1.45 -27.58
N ALA A 127 -9.28 -0.16 -27.75
CA ALA A 127 -8.57 0.74 -28.64
C ALA A 127 -7.30 1.30 -27.98
N ALA A 128 -6.22 1.41 -28.75
CA ALA A 128 -4.99 2.06 -28.32
C ALA A 128 -5.23 3.53 -27.93
N GLY A 129 -4.62 3.97 -26.83
CA GLY A 129 -4.77 5.34 -26.32
C GLY A 129 -6.16 5.63 -25.74
N GLY A 130 -6.82 4.61 -25.19
CA GLY A 130 -8.13 4.75 -24.55
C GLY A 130 -8.16 5.87 -23.52
N LYS A 131 -9.21 6.71 -23.55
CA LYS A 131 -9.35 7.86 -22.67
C LYS A 131 -10.74 7.98 -22.08
N LEU A 132 -10.82 7.96 -20.75
CA LEU A 132 -11.96 8.42 -19.97
C LEU A 132 -11.72 9.88 -19.56
N GLY A 133 -12.50 10.83 -20.04
CA GLY A 133 -12.29 12.26 -19.81
C GLY A 133 -12.59 12.73 -18.38
N GLY A 134 -13.58 12.12 -17.73
CA GLY A 134 -14.02 12.48 -16.38
C GLY A 134 -13.43 11.58 -15.29
N ASN A 135 -14.22 11.38 -14.23
CA ASN A 135 -13.85 10.54 -13.08
C ASN A 135 -14.28 9.08 -13.29
N LEU A 136 -13.56 8.17 -12.65
CA LEU A 136 -13.95 6.77 -12.46
C LEU A 136 -14.20 6.51 -10.98
N THR A 137 -15.35 5.92 -10.65
CA THR A 137 -15.70 5.61 -9.26
C THR A 137 -16.25 4.21 -9.13
N PHE A 138 -15.63 3.40 -8.26
CA PHE A 138 -16.12 2.12 -7.79
C PHE A 138 -16.66 2.28 -6.36
N LEU A 139 -17.85 1.76 -6.08
CA LEU A 139 -18.49 1.82 -4.77
C LEU A 139 -19.06 0.46 -4.36
N ARG A 140 -18.88 0.16 -3.07
CA ARG A 140 -19.44 -1.00 -2.37
C ARG A 140 -18.94 -2.31 -2.94
N GLY A 141 -19.57 -3.40 -2.49
CA GLY A 141 -19.09 -4.73 -2.72
C GLY A 141 -19.50 -5.72 -1.63
N SER A 142 -18.96 -6.92 -1.73
CA SER A 142 -19.03 -8.03 -0.80
C SER A 142 -17.82 -8.05 0.14
N GLY A 143 -16.77 -7.29 -0.16
CA GLY A 143 -15.48 -7.28 0.56
C GLY A 143 -14.42 -8.19 -0.06
N SER A 144 -14.64 -8.61 -1.32
CA SER A 144 -13.74 -9.47 -2.09
C SER A 144 -13.72 -9.03 -3.57
N GLU A 145 -13.98 -7.75 -3.84
CA GLU A 145 -14.00 -7.19 -5.19
C GLU A 145 -12.59 -7.01 -5.75
N ILE A 146 -12.41 -7.29 -7.04
CA ILE A 146 -11.18 -6.92 -7.77
C ILE A 146 -11.53 -5.82 -8.76
N PHE A 147 -11.19 -4.58 -8.42
CA PHE A 147 -11.33 -3.42 -9.29
C PHE A 147 -10.11 -3.29 -10.19
N GLN A 148 -10.32 -3.24 -11.51
CA GLN A 148 -9.23 -3.12 -12.48
C GLN A 148 -9.41 -1.90 -13.37
N VAL A 149 -8.29 -1.22 -13.63
CA VAL A 149 -8.23 -0.06 -14.53
C VAL A 149 -7.16 -0.32 -15.58
N GLY A 150 -7.54 -0.27 -16.86
CA GLY A 150 -6.63 -0.47 -18.00
C GLY A 150 -6.14 -1.90 -18.22
N VAL A 151 -6.74 -2.87 -17.53
CA VAL A 151 -6.53 -4.32 -17.73
C VAL A 151 -7.89 -5.01 -17.81
N PHE A 152 -7.91 -6.15 -18.50
CA PHE A 152 -9.07 -7.03 -18.65
C PHE A 152 -8.69 -8.46 -18.25
N GLY A 153 -9.58 -9.15 -17.53
CA GLY A 153 -9.40 -10.52 -17.07
C GLY A 153 -8.66 -10.62 -15.73
N ASN A 154 -8.22 -11.81 -15.34
CA ASN A 154 -7.56 -12.01 -14.04
C ASN A 154 -6.24 -11.20 -13.93
N PRO A 155 -5.89 -10.71 -12.72
CA PRO A 155 -4.61 -10.05 -12.48
C PRO A 155 -3.45 -10.89 -13.04
N GLY A 156 -2.59 -10.27 -13.85
CA GLY A 156 -1.50 -10.94 -14.58
C GLY A 156 -1.79 -11.27 -16.06
N ALA A 157 -3.01 -11.05 -16.55
CA ALA A 157 -3.31 -11.14 -17.98
C ALA A 157 -2.60 -10.01 -18.76
N THR A 158 -1.80 -10.37 -19.76
CA THR A 158 -0.91 -9.44 -20.51
C THR A 158 -1.60 -8.64 -21.61
N THR A 159 -2.89 -8.84 -21.85
CA THR A 159 -3.66 -8.07 -22.85
C THR A 159 -4.17 -6.77 -22.24
N ALA A 160 -3.23 -5.92 -21.81
CA ALA A 160 -3.50 -4.61 -21.24
C ALA A 160 -3.98 -3.63 -22.32
N GLY A 161 -5.19 -3.10 -22.12
CA GLY A 161 -5.70 -1.94 -22.85
C GLY A 161 -5.54 -0.71 -21.97
N ALA A 162 -4.32 -0.15 -21.92
CA ALA A 162 -3.99 0.99 -21.08
C ALA A 162 -5.07 2.09 -21.17
N LEU A 163 -5.50 2.60 -20.01
CA LEU A 163 -6.57 3.59 -19.91
C LEU A 163 -6.04 4.89 -19.30
N ALA A 164 -6.28 6.00 -19.99
CA ALA A 164 -6.05 7.34 -19.44
C ALA A 164 -7.35 7.90 -18.85
N ILE A 165 -7.39 8.12 -17.54
CA ILE A 165 -8.47 8.80 -16.83
C ILE A 165 -8.09 10.28 -16.68
N GLY A 166 -8.92 11.20 -17.15
CA GLY A 166 -8.66 12.64 -17.09
C GLY A 166 -8.91 13.24 -15.71
N GLY A 167 -9.89 12.70 -14.97
CA GLY A 167 -10.24 13.12 -13.61
C GLY A 167 -9.62 12.25 -12.52
N ASN A 168 -10.36 12.09 -11.43
CA ASN A 168 -9.97 11.27 -10.28
C ASN A 168 -10.41 9.80 -10.45
N LEU A 169 -9.68 8.90 -9.80
CA LEU A 169 -10.07 7.52 -9.56
C LEU A 169 -10.43 7.36 -8.09
N THR A 170 -11.60 6.79 -7.80
CA THR A 170 -12.03 6.49 -6.44
C THR A 170 -12.52 5.06 -6.35
N ALA A 171 -11.98 4.28 -5.41
CA ALA A 171 -12.46 2.95 -5.09
C ALA A 171 -12.82 2.88 -3.61
N VAL A 172 -14.06 2.52 -3.30
CA VAL A 172 -14.53 2.33 -1.94
C VAL A 172 -15.09 0.92 -1.83
N GLY A 173 -14.30 0.03 -1.24
CA GLY A 173 -14.71 -1.34 -0.93
C GLY A 173 -15.64 -1.39 0.27
N ARG A 174 -15.79 -2.57 0.86
CA ARG A 174 -16.68 -2.76 2.02
C ARG A 174 -15.89 -3.28 3.21
N ASN A 175 -16.00 -2.57 4.33
CA ASN A 175 -15.53 -3.07 5.61
C ASN A 175 -16.42 -4.23 6.09
N VAL A 176 -16.09 -5.47 5.70
CA VAL A 176 -16.80 -6.67 6.15
C VAL A 176 -15.96 -7.41 7.17
N ARG A 177 -16.47 -7.47 8.40
CA ARG A 177 -15.93 -8.33 9.45
C ARG A 177 -16.28 -9.78 9.17
N GLY A 178 -15.35 -10.52 8.58
CA GLY A 178 -15.35 -11.97 8.65
C GLY A 178 -15.26 -12.66 7.30
N ASN A 179 -14.05 -13.00 6.90
CA ASN A 179 -13.54 -14.37 7.00
C ASN A 179 -12.02 -14.31 6.74
N ALA A 180 -11.24 -14.12 7.80
CA ALA A 180 -9.77 -13.94 7.77
C ALA A 180 -8.97 -15.16 7.26
N ALA A 181 -9.63 -16.12 6.60
CA ALA A 181 -9.03 -17.35 6.11
C ALA A 181 -8.45 -17.25 4.69
N PHE A 182 -8.44 -16.07 4.08
CA PHE A 182 -8.01 -15.92 2.70
C PHE A 182 -6.73 -15.11 2.59
N ASN A 183 -5.63 -15.81 2.31
CA ASN A 183 -4.36 -15.24 1.85
C ASN A 183 -4.48 -14.47 0.50
N ASN A 184 -5.69 -14.23 -0.02
CA ASN A 184 -6.00 -13.61 -1.32
C ASN A 184 -7.43 -13.00 -1.43
N GLY A 185 -8.19 -12.82 -0.33
CA GLY A 185 -9.66 -12.65 -0.39
C GLY A 185 -10.25 -11.29 0.00
N GLY A 186 -9.43 -10.24 0.07
CA GLY A 186 -9.89 -8.88 0.34
C GLY A 186 -10.26 -8.10 -0.93
N ASP A 187 -10.69 -6.85 -0.74
CA ASP A 187 -10.92 -5.93 -1.85
C ASP A 187 -9.57 -5.52 -2.48
N GLY A 188 -9.46 -5.55 -3.81
CA GLY A 188 -8.27 -5.20 -4.57
C GLY A 188 -8.51 -4.06 -5.56
N LEU A 189 -7.58 -3.12 -5.68
CA LEU A 189 -7.53 -2.11 -6.74
C LEU A 189 -6.24 -2.25 -7.54
N PHE A 190 -6.37 -2.55 -8.83
CA PHE A 190 -5.25 -2.66 -9.76
C PHE A 190 -5.34 -1.57 -10.84
N VAL A 191 -4.36 -0.66 -10.87
CA VAL A 191 -4.19 0.31 -11.96
C VAL A 191 -3.10 -0.20 -12.88
N GLY A 192 -3.53 -0.74 -14.02
CA GLY A 192 -2.70 -1.47 -14.95
C GLY A 192 -1.54 -0.69 -15.56
N PRO A 193 -0.57 -1.40 -16.16
CA PRO A 193 0.56 -0.80 -16.85
C PRO A 193 0.14 0.16 -17.96
N GLY A 194 0.92 1.21 -18.17
CA GLY A 194 0.68 2.26 -19.17
C GLY A 194 -0.56 3.11 -18.91
N SER A 195 -1.37 2.77 -17.91
CA SER A 195 -2.55 3.56 -17.54
C SER A 195 -2.15 4.84 -16.85
N SER A 196 -3.00 5.85 -16.93
CA SER A 196 -2.77 7.11 -16.23
C SER A 196 -4.04 7.64 -15.58
N VAL A 197 -3.88 8.32 -14.45
CA VAL A 197 -4.95 9.06 -13.77
C VAL A 197 -4.51 10.50 -13.66
N GLY A 198 -5.17 11.42 -14.35
CA GLY A 198 -4.80 12.83 -14.38
C GLY A 198 -4.97 13.53 -13.03
N GLY A 199 -5.98 13.12 -12.25
CA GLY A 199 -6.25 13.60 -10.91
C GLY A 199 -5.67 12.72 -9.81
N ASN A 200 -6.39 12.68 -8.67
CA ASN A 200 -6.02 11.88 -7.50
C ASN A 200 -6.55 10.45 -7.61
N VAL A 201 -5.89 9.52 -6.92
CA VAL A 201 -6.39 8.17 -6.65
C VAL A 201 -6.70 8.06 -5.16
N SER A 202 -7.93 7.64 -4.83
CA SER A 202 -8.35 7.38 -3.45
C SER A 202 -8.89 5.96 -3.34
N ALA A 203 -8.35 5.18 -2.40
CA ALA A 203 -8.79 3.84 -2.07
C ALA A 203 -9.18 3.78 -0.59
N SER A 204 -10.38 3.29 -0.28
CA SER A 204 -10.84 3.13 1.10
C SER A 204 -11.51 1.79 1.28
N PHE A 205 -11.16 1.08 2.36
CA PHE A 205 -11.57 -0.32 2.55
C PHE A 205 -11.14 -1.21 1.37
N ILE A 206 -9.94 -0.97 0.87
CA ILE A 206 -9.30 -1.80 -0.15
C ILE A 206 -8.08 -2.41 0.53
N ASP A 207 -8.01 -3.73 0.52
CA ASP A 207 -6.99 -4.51 1.21
C ASP A 207 -5.71 -4.68 0.36
N SER A 208 -5.82 -4.60 -0.97
CA SER A 208 -4.66 -4.59 -1.88
C SER A 208 -4.74 -3.45 -2.89
N VAL A 209 -3.74 -2.57 -2.94
CA VAL A 209 -3.68 -1.48 -3.93
C VAL A 209 -2.37 -1.56 -4.71
N ASP A 210 -2.50 -1.78 -6.01
CA ASP A 210 -1.38 -1.91 -6.93
C ASP A 210 -1.44 -0.82 -7.99
N ILE A 211 -0.38 -0.01 -8.06
CA ILE A 211 -0.19 1.03 -9.08
C ILE A 211 0.92 0.60 -10.02
N GLY A 212 0.53 0.07 -11.18
CA GLY A 212 1.42 -0.59 -12.14
C GLY A 212 1.63 -2.06 -11.82
N GLN A 213 2.68 -2.66 -12.40
CA GLN A 213 3.04 -4.05 -12.13
C GLN A 213 4.58 -4.21 -12.14
N PRO A 214 5.13 -5.20 -11.43
CA PRO A 214 6.53 -5.58 -11.57
C PRO A 214 6.72 -6.26 -12.95
N VAL A 215 7.89 -6.11 -13.59
CA VAL A 215 8.27 -6.59 -14.96
C VAL A 215 8.25 -5.50 -16.04
N PRO A 216 9.05 -5.64 -17.14
CA PRO A 216 9.02 -4.68 -18.25
C PRO A 216 7.60 -4.44 -18.74
N SER A 217 7.09 -3.26 -18.40
CA SER A 217 5.75 -2.82 -18.72
C SER A 217 5.75 -1.30 -18.75
N ASP A 218 4.77 -0.74 -19.45
CA ASP A 218 4.64 0.70 -19.56
C ASP A 218 4.34 1.31 -18.18
N LEU A 219 4.91 2.48 -17.93
CA LEU A 219 4.79 3.17 -16.65
C LEU A 219 3.35 3.62 -16.40
N THR A 220 2.78 3.18 -15.26
CA THR A 220 1.55 3.75 -14.71
C THR A 220 1.83 5.11 -14.06
N THR A 221 1.00 6.12 -14.34
CA THR A 221 1.19 7.48 -13.79
C THR A 221 -0.05 8.01 -13.09
N ILE A 222 0.12 8.50 -11.86
CA ILE A 222 -0.88 9.30 -11.13
C ILE A 222 -0.45 10.77 -11.17
N GLY A 223 -1.25 11.62 -11.79
CA GLY A 223 -1.03 13.06 -11.94
C GLY A 223 -1.21 13.86 -10.65
N GLY A 224 -2.07 13.37 -9.76
CA GLY A 224 -2.29 13.93 -8.42
C GLY A 224 -1.65 13.10 -7.31
N SER A 225 -2.32 13.06 -6.16
CA SER A 225 -1.92 12.29 -4.97
C SER A 225 -2.58 10.91 -4.94
N LEU A 226 -1.95 9.97 -4.22
CA LEU A 226 -2.50 8.67 -3.87
C LEU A 226 -2.85 8.67 -2.37
N THR A 227 -4.08 8.27 -2.03
CA THR A 227 -4.53 8.09 -0.64
C THR A 227 -5.14 6.71 -0.48
N VAL A 228 -4.61 5.92 0.45
CA VAL A 228 -5.12 4.59 0.80
C VAL A 228 -5.47 4.59 2.28
N THR A 229 -6.67 4.15 2.64
CA THR A 229 -7.12 4.12 4.05
C THR A 229 -7.85 2.82 4.35
N ASN A 230 -7.30 2.02 5.26
CA ASN A 230 -7.83 0.72 5.65
C ASN A 230 -7.92 0.51 7.19
N ALA A 231 -7.85 1.58 7.98
CA ALA A 231 -7.74 1.61 9.46
C ALA A 231 -8.68 0.71 10.28
N THR A 232 -9.81 0.27 9.73
CA THR A 232 -10.79 -0.55 10.44
C THR A 232 -11.09 -1.87 9.74
N SER A 233 -10.33 -2.23 8.71
CA SER A 233 -10.47 -3.51 8.03
C SER A 233 -9.91 -4.64 8.90
N PRO A 234 -10.53 -5.83 8.88
CA PRO A 234 -10.02 -7.01 9.53
C PRO A 234 -8.97 -7.77 8.69
N ASN A 235 -8.57 -7.24 7.53
CA ASN A 235 -7.57 -7.84 6.64
C ASN A 235 -6.31 -6.98 6.64
N PHE A 236 -5.15 -7.58 6.34
CA PHE A 236 -3.92 -6.83 6.14
C PHE A 236 -4.03 -5.92 4.91
N LEU A 237 -3.39 -4.76 4.98
CA LEU A 237 -3.25 -3.88 3.83
C LEU A 237 -1.96 -4.17 3.09
N ASN A 238 -2.03 -4.35 1.77
CA ASN A 238 -0.88 -4.37 0.88
C ASN A 238 -0.97 -3.20 -0.11
N VAL A 239 0.08 -2.39 -0.19
CA VAL A 239 0.18 -1.31 -1.17
C VAL A 239 1.47 -1.44 -1.95
N ASN A 240 1.37 -1.69 -3.25
CA ASN A 240 2.52 -1.76 -4.15
C ASN A 240 2.47 -0.62 -5.18
N ILE A 241 3.56 0.12 -5.30
CA ILE A 241 3.72 1.21 -6.27
C ILE A 241 4.94 0.91 -7.13
N PHE A 242 4.67 0.55 -8.38
CA PHE A 242 5.65 0.41 -9.45
C PHE A 242 5.66 1.64 -10.38
N GLY A 243 4.66 2.52 -10.21
CA GLY A 243 4.39 3.68 -11.04
C GLY A 243 5.02 5.02 -10.58
N THR A 244 4.65 6.11 -11.25
CA THR A 244 4.96 7.47 -10.79
C THR A 244 3.74 8.11 -10.15
N VAL A 245 3.92 8.72 -8.97
CA VAL A 245 2.92 9.56 -8.32
C VAL A 245 3.45 10.99 -8.26
N ASN A 246 2.78 11.90 -8.96
CA ASN A 246 3.21 13.30 -9.06
C ASN A 246 2.89 14.13 -7.80
N GLY A 247 1.94 13.68 -6.98
CA GLY A 247 1.58 14.28 -5.70
C GLY A 247 2.14 13.53 -4.50
N ASN A 248 1.44 13.66 -3.37
CA ASN A 248 1.78 12.95 -2.14
C ASN A 248 1.23 11.51 -2.18
N VAL A 249 1.87 10.63 -1.43
CA VAL A 249 1.34 9.29 -1.10
C VAL A 249 1.04 9.26 0.40
N SER A 250 -0.20 8.94 0.76
CA SER A 250 -0.61 8.74 2.14
C SER A 250 -1.29 7.39 2.30
N VAL A 251 -0.76 6.56 3.19
CA VAL A 251 -1.29 5.24 3.51
C VAL A 251 -1.61 5.19 4.99
N THR A 252 -2.86 4.86 5.31
CA THR A 252 -3.28 4.49 6.65
C THR A 252 -3.63 3.01 6.65
N GLY A 253 -2.76 2.23 7.28
CA GLY A 253 -2.86 0.79 7.47
C GLY A 253 -3.94 0.39 8.48
N THR A 254 -3.95 -0.88 8.84
CA THR A 254 -4.93 -1.57 9.68
C THR A 254 -4.43 -1.70 11.13
N VAL A 255 -4.91 -2.70 11.86
CA VAL A 255 -4.35 -3.14 13.15
C VAL A 255 -3.63 -4.49 13.01
N LEU A 256 -3.43 -4.95 11.78
CA LEU A 256 -2.72 -6.17 11.47
C LEU A 256 -1.34 -5.80 10.90
N GLY A 257 -0.55 -6.79 10.51
CA GLY A 257 0.70 -6.51 9.80
C GLY A 257 0.41 -6.09 8.37
N ASP A 258 0.74 -4.86 8.03
CA ASP A 258 0.57 -4.29 6.71
C ASP A 258 1.88 -4.27 5.92
N GLN A 259 1.74 -4.12 4.62
CA GLN A 259 2.83 -4.04 3.67
C GLN A 259 2.72 -2.77 2.83
N PHE A 260 3.85 -2.09 2.70
CA PHE A 260 4.05 -1.04 1.71
C PHE A 260 5.32 -1.32 0.90
N VAL A 261 5.19 -1.35 -0.42
CA VAL A 261 6.32 -1.49 -1.34
C VAL A 261 6.28 -0.36 -2.36
N LEU A 262 7.31 0.47 -2.35
CA LEU A 262 7.70 1.29 -3.49
C LEU A 262 8.89 0.58 -4.12
N ASP A 263 8.77 0.14 -5.36
CA ASP A 263 9.85 -0.58 -6.03
C ASP A 263 9.98 -0.19 -7.50
N GLN A 264 11.21 -0.19 -7.99
CA GLN A 264 11.51 -0.17 -9.41
C GLN A 264 12.21 -1.49 -9.77
N THR A 265 11.47 -2.43 -10.34
CA THR A 265 12.10 -3.67 -10.84
C THR A 265 13.00 -3.42 -12.06
N LEU A 266 12.85 -2.27 -12.74
CA LEU A 266 13.69 -1.83 -13.85
C LEU A 266 14.23 -0.44 -13.59
N ALA A 267 15.53 -0.26 -13.80
CA ALA A 267 16.18 1.03 -13.64
C ALA A 267 15.55 2.09 -14.58
N ALA A 268 15.16 3.22 -13.98
CA ALA A 268 14.82 4.49 -14.65
C ALA A 268 13.39 4.67 -15.22
N THR A 269 12.40 3.82 -14.91
CA THR A 269 11.05 3.98 -15.48
C THR A 269 9.85 3.98 -14.53
N GLY A 270 9.98 3.96 -13.19
CA GLY A 270 8.80 4.06 -12.31
C GLY A 270 9.12 3.69 -10.87
N GLY A 271 8.33 4.09 -9.87
CA GLY A 271 8.68 4.04 -8.43
C GLY A 271 9.20 5.40 -7.95
N ILE A 272 8.54 6.47 -8.42
CA ILE A 272 8.87 7.86 -8.12
C ILE A 272 7.66 8.49 -7.40
N ILE A 273 7.91 9.16 -6.29
CA ILE A 273 6.95 10.00 -5.59
C ILE A 273 7.48 11.43 -5.62
N ASN A 274 6.83 12.32 -6.36
CA ASN A 274 7.25 13.72 -6.46
C ASN A 274 6.82 14.57 -5.24
N GLY A 275 5.89 14.07 -4.43
CA GLY A 275 5.46 14.66 -3.15
C GLY A 275 6.14 14.04 -1.93
N ASN A 276 5.44 14.08 -0.80
CA ASN A 276 5.81 13.39 0.43
C ASN A 276 5.25 11.96 0.44
N LEU A 277 5.92 11.07 1.18
CA LEU A 277 5.41 9.74 1.52
C LEU A 277 5.07 9.70 3.01
N SER A 278 3.82 9.40 3.36
CA SER A 278 3.35 9.27 4.74
C SER A 278 2.67 7.92 4.95
N LEU A 279 3.31 7.05 5.73
CA LEU A 279 2.79 5.74 6.13
C LEU A 279 2.42 5.77 7.61
N ASN A 280 1.16 5.48 7.92
CA ASN A 280 0.67 5.24 9.27
C ASN A 280 0.07 3.84 9.33
N LEU A 281 0.87 2.84 9.70
CA LEU A 281 0.52 1.42 9.59
C LEU A 281 -0.22 0.88 10.83
N GLY A 282 -0.47 1.73 11.83
CA GLY A 282 -1.28 1.34 12.99
C GLY A 282 -0.55 0.42 13.96
N LEU A 283 -1.33 -0.42 14.67
CA LEU A 283 -0.88 -1.29 15.75
C LEU A 283 -0.94 -2.75 15.29
N ALA A 284 0.08 -3.25 14.60
CA ALA A 284 0.19 -4.66 14.22
C ALA A 284 0.04 -5.63 15.41
N SER A 285 -1.09 -6.35 15.49
CA SER A 285 -1.34 -7.34 16.55
C SER A 285 -0.77 -8.73 16.27
N ASP A 286 -0.63 -9.12 15.01
CA ASP A 286 -0.41 -10.53 14.63
C ASP A 286 0.87 -10.78 13.80
N ILE A 287 1.12 -9.93 12.80
CA ILE A 287 2.27 -9.97 11.88
C ILE A 287 2.91 -8.59 11.97
N GLY A 288 4.23 -8.48 11.96
CA GLY A 288 4.87 -7.16 11.97
C GLY A 288 4.72 -6.40 10.66
N GLU A 289 5.02 -5.11 10.68
CA GLU A 289 4.92 -4.26 9.50
C GLU A 289 6.06 -4.51 8.51
N PHE A 290 5.76 -4.38 7.22
CA PHE A 290 6.74 -4.52 6.15
C PHE A 290 6.78 -3.28 5.26
N VAL A 291 7.92 -2.60 5.21
CA VAL A 291 8.11 -1.44 4.34
C VAL A 291 9.35 -1.62 3.47
N ILE A 292 9.18 -1.52 2.15
CA ILE A 292 10.27 -1.48 1.19
C ILE A 292 10.21 -0.15 0.42
N LEU A 293 11.32 0.59 0.44
CA LEU A 293 11.68 1.56 -0.60
C LEU A 293 12.85 0.98 -1.39
N GLY A 294 12.55 0.34 -2.51
CA GLY A 294 13.48 -0.43 -3.32
C GLY A 294 14.62 0.41 -3.89
N THR A 295 15.68 -0.27 -4.34
CA THR A 295 16.76 0.40 -5.07
C THR A 295 16.22 1.12 -6.30
N ASN A 296 16.80 2.28 -6.64
CA ASN A 296 16.37 3.17 -7.73
C ASN A 296 15.06 3.94 -7.49
N THR A 297 14.34 3.72 -6.38
CA THR A 297 13.16 4.54 -6.07
C THR A 297 13.57 5.94 -5.63
N VAL A 298 12.68 6.91 -5.84
CA VAL A 298 12.92 8.31 -5.45
C VAL A 298 11.68 8.90 -4.79
N VAL A 299 11.86 9.46 -3.59
CA VAL A 299 10.88 10.35 -2.95
C VAL A 299 11.47 11.76 -2.92
N ARG A 300 10.87 12.68 -3.68
CA ARG A 300 11.40 14.05 -3.88
C ARG A 300 11.24 14.98 -2.69
N ASN A 301 10.48 14.58 -1.68
CA ASN A 301 10.36 15.32 -0.41
C ASN A 301 10.65 14.40 0.76
N SER A 302 9.88 14.51 1.85
CA SER A 302 10.14 13.75 3.07
C SER A 302 9.36 12.45 3.12
N VAL A 303 9.92 11.48 3.83
CA VAL A 303 9.29 10.20 4.16
C VAL A 303 9.00 10.17 5.66
N SER A 304 7.77 9.84 6.02
CA SER A 304 7.36 9.59 7.41
C SER A 304 6.70 8.22 7.50
N ILE A 305 7.28 7.34 8.29
CA ILE A 305 6.79 5.99 8.58
C ILE A 305 6.47 5.93 10.07
N THR A 306 5.23 5.56 10.40
CA THR A 306 4.80 5.36 11.79
C THR A 306 4.09 4.02 11.88
N ALA A 307 4.76 3.07 12.52
CA ALA A 307 4.18 1.88 13.11
C ALA A 307 4.12 2.09 14.62
N LEU A 308 3.02 1.66 15.24
CA LEU A 308 2.85 1.74 16.68
C LEU A 308 3.27 0.42 17.36
N GLY A 309 3.20 -0.71 16.64
CA GLY A 309 3.64 -2.04 17.07
C GLY A 309 2.78 -2.64 18.20
N GLY A 310 2.52 -3.95 18.12
CA GLY A 310 2.03 -4.76 19.24
C GLY A 310 3.20 -5.55 19.85
N GLY A 311 3.35 -5.54 21.18
CA GLY A 311 4.46 -6.22 21.84
C GLY A 311 4.55 -7.70 21.44
N GLY A 312 5.62 -8.07 20.74
CA GLY A 312 5.90 -9.45 20.31
C GLY A 312 6.07 -9.67 18.80
N ASN A 313 5.73 -8.69 17.97
CA ASN A 313 5.83 -8.83 16.50
C ASN A 313 7.13 -8.23 15.95
N SER A 314 7.61 -8.80 14.83
CA SER A 314 8.84 -8.36 14.18
C SER A 314 8.56 -7.46 12.97
N GLY A 315 8.85 -6.17 13.06
CA GLY A 315 8.78 -5.24 11.92
C GLY A 315 10.03 -5.30 11.05
N ALA A 316 9.89 -5.11 9.74
CA ALA A 316 11.00 -5.06 8.80
C ALA A 316 10.88 -3.88 7.82
N TYR A 317 11.91 -3.03 7.83
CA TYR A 317 11.97 -1.78 7.09
C TYR A 317 13.24 -1.78 6.23
N THR A 318 13.07 -1.81 4.91
CA THR A 318 14.16 -1.75 3.93
C THR A 318 14.09 -0.45 3.17
N ILE A 319 15.09 0.41 3.35
CA ILE A 319 15.17 1.74 2.75
C ILE A 319 16.44 1.82 1.90
N SER A 320 16.28 1.57 0.60
CA SER A 320 17.37 1.50 -0.38
C SER A 320 17.26 2.55 -1.50
N GLY A 321 16.14 3.29 -1.56
CA GLY A 321 15.92 4.39 -2.50
C GLY A 321 16.55 5.72 -2.07
N ALA A 322 16.38 6.74 -2.91
CA ALA A 322 16.78 8.12 -2.63
C ALA A 322 15.61 8.94 -2.06
N ILE A 323 15.91 9.79 -1.07
CA ILE A 323 14.98 10.70 -0.42
C ILE A 323 15.59 12.10 -0.46
N ASP A 324 15.01 13.01 -1.23
CA ASP A 324 15.53 14.38 -1.38
C ASP A 324 15.22 15.25 -0.14
N GLY A 325 14.27 14.82 0.71
CA GLY A 325 13.93 15.47 1.98
C GLY A 325 14.54 14.77 3.20
N SER A 326 13.77 14.70 4.29
CA SER A 326 14.16 13.99 5.52
C SER A 326 13.43 12.65 5.65
N LEU A 327 14.02 11.71 6.39
CA LEU A 327 13.43 10.42 6.71
C LEU A 327 13.06 10.38 8.19
N ARG A 328 11.81 10.06 8.50
CA ARG A 328 11.30 9.86 9.85
C ARG A 328 10.71 8.45 9.95
N ILE A 329 11.23 7.61 10.85
CA ILE A 329 10.72 6.24 11.07
C ILE A 329 10.46 6.02 12.55
N SER A 330 9.22 5.68 12.91
CA SER A 330 8.86 5.11 14.21
C SER A 330 8.43 3.67 13.98
N MET A 331 9.20 2.71 14.50
CA MET A 331 8.99 1.28 14.24
C MET A 331 8.05 0.60 15.25
N GLY A 332 7.68 1.29 16.32
CA GLY A 332 6.78 0.77 17.35
C GLY A 332 7.49 -0.14 18.36
N GLU A 333 6.72 -0.87 19.15
CA GLU A 333 7.21 -1.91 20.05
C GLU A 333 7.47 -3.23 19.30
N GLY A 334 8.20 -4.15 19.93
CA GLY A 334 8.55 -5.46 19.36
C GLY A 334 9.97 -5.50 18.78
N ASP A 335 10.31 -6.63 18.19
CA ASP A 335 11.59 -6.78 17.50
C ASP A 335 11.51 -6.02 16.18
N ASN A 336 12.55 -5.28 15.79
CA ASN A 336 12.49 -4.50 14.56
C ASN A 336 13.80 -4.59 13.81
N ILE A 337 13.72 -4.66 12.48
CA ILE A 337 14.88 -4.64 11.60
C ILE A 337 14.77 -3.43 10.68
N LEU A 338 15.80 -2.58 10.68
CA LEU A 338 15.95 -1.49 9.71
C LEU A 338 17.22 -1.73 8.89
N ALA A 339 17.02 -2.04 7.61
CA ALA A 339 18.06 -2.07 6.60
C ALA A 339 18.05 -0.77 5.80
N TYR A 340 19.07 0.07 5.99
CA TYR A 340 19.22 1.37 5.33
C TYR A 340 20.47 1.39 4.44
N THR A 341 20.25 1.37 3.13
CA THR A 341 21.32 1.45 2.11
C THR A 341 21.15 2.61 1.12
N GLY A 342 20.06 3.38 1.28
CA GLY A 342 19.71 4.49 0.40
C GLY A 342 20.46 5.79 0.66
N SER A 343 19.90 6.90 0.17
CA SER A 343 20.40 8.25 0.42
C SER A 343 19.28 9.16 0.92
N VAL A 344 19.59 10.01 1.90
CA VAL A 344 18.68 11.02 2.44
C VAL A 344 19.41 12.35 2.43
N THR A 345 18.91 13.36 1.71
CA THR A 345 19.59 14.67 1.62
C THR A 345 19.46 15.48 2.91
N GLY A 346 18.31 15.37 3.59
CA GLY A 346 18.04 16.02 4.87
C GLY A 346 18.51 15.21 6.07
N ASP A 347 17.72 15.25 7.14
CA ASP A 347 17.99 14.52 8.38
C ASP A 347 17.34 13.12 8.36
N VAL A 348 17.91 12.19 9.12
CA VAL A 348 17.31 10.89 9.44
C VAL A 348 16.93 10.84 10.91
N TYR A 349 15.71 10.42 11.20
CA TYR A 349 15.22 10.19 12.55
C TYR A 349 14.63 8.79 12.66
N VAL A 350 15.16 7.98 13.59
CA VAL A 350 14.69 6.63 13.88
C VAL A 350 14.29 6.52 15.33
N TRP A 351 13.08 6.04 15.58
CA TRP A 351 12.59 5.65 16.89
C TRP A 351 12.16 4.20 16.86
N SER A 352 12.54 3.46 17.90
CA SER A 352 11.97 2.16 18.18
C SER A 352 11.61 2.02 19.66
N GLY A 353 10.59 1.23 19.95
CA GLY A 353 10.13 0.88 21.28
C GLY A 353 10.99 -0.23 21.90
N ASN A 354 10.41 -0.94 22.88
CA ASN A 354 11.07 -2.07 23.52
C ASN A 354 11.06 -3.29 22.61
N GLY A 355 12.13 -4.08 22.66
CA GLY A 355 12.32 -5.29 21.86
C GLY A 355 13.75 -5.40 21.35
N ALA A 356 14.03 -6.40 20.53
CA ALA A 356 15.31 -6.53 19.85
C ALA A 356 15.31 -5.67 18.57
N ASN A 357 16.00 -4.53 18.58
CA ASN A 357 16.08 -3.64 17.42
C ASN A 357 17.41 -3.78 16.70
N ASP A 358 17.38 -4.10 15.41
CA ASP A 358 18.54 -4.35 14.58
C ASP A 358 18.66 -3.33 13.45
N LEU A 359 19.63 -2.43 13.60
CA LEU A 359 20.08 -1.42 12.65
C LEU A 359 21.52 -1.73 12.18
N SER A 360 21.92 -3.00 12.14
CA SER A 360 23.28 -3.43 11.74
C SER A 360 23.59 -3.18 10.25
N THR A 361 22.57 -2.88 9.45
CA THR A 361 22.69 -2.61 8.01
C THR A 361 22.37 -1.14 7.69
N PHE A 362 22.93 -0.20 8.47
CA PHE A 362 22.81 1.24 8.21
C PHE A 362 24.08 1.75 7.50
N THR A 363 24.09 1.60 6.17
CA THR A 363 25.25 1.90 5.30
C THR A 363 25.00 3.03 4.31
N GLY A 364 23.77 3.53 4.21
CA GLY A 364 23.40 4.64 3.33
C GLY A 364 24.03 5.98 3.71
N THR A 365 23.83 7.00 2.86
CA THR A 365 24.41 8.34 3.04
C THR A 365 23.41 9.34 3.62
N VAL A 366 23.87 10.22 4.52
CA VAL A 366 23.05 11.26 5.16
C VAL A 366 23.90 12.52 5.38
N PRO A 367 23.83 13.56 4.52
CA PRO A 367 24.54 14.81 4.75
C PRO A 367 24.00 15.57 5.98
N GLY A 368 22.72 15.42 6.32
CA GLY A 368 22.13 16.04 7.50
C GLY A 368 22.55 15.37 8.82
N ASN A 369 21.68 15.49 9.82
CA ASN A 369 21.87 14.82 11.11
C ASN A 369 21.26 13.43 11.10
N ILE A 370 21.79 12.55 11.94
CA ILE A 370 21.19 11.25 12.24
C ILE A 370 20.75 11.27 13.71
N PHE A 371 19.47 11.03 13.97
CA PHE A 371 18.92 10.88 15.32
C PHE A 371 18.37 9.47 15.49
N ILE A 372 18.88 8.71 16.45
CA ILE A 372 18.42 7.36 16.77
C ILE A 372 18.03 7.30 18.24
N LYS A 373 16.82 6.82 18.52
CA LYS A 373 16.34 6.51 19.87
C LYS A 373 15.74 5.12 19.92
N LEU A 374 16.28 4.26 20.77
CA LEU A 374 15.83 2.88 20.92
C LEU A 374 15.27 2.66 22.34
N GLY A 375 14.26 1.79 22.46
CA GLY A 375 13.71 1.36 23.74
C GLY A 375 14.56 0.28 24.40
N ASN A 376 14.05 -0.34 25.46
CA ASN A 376 14.79 -1.39 26.17
C ASN A 376 14.84 -2.69 25.35
N GLY A 377 15.86 -3.51 25.55
CA GLY A 377 16.01 -4.79 24.85
C GLY A 377 17.39 -4.96 24.23
N GLN A 378 17.48 -5.83 23.22
CA GLN A 378 18.74 -6.10 22.52
C GLN A 378 18.84 -5.19 21.30
N ASN A 379 19.65 -4.15 21.38
CA ASN A 379 19.74 -3.16 20.31
C ASN A 379 21.11 -3.26 19.63
N ARG A 380 21.13 -3.42 18.32
CA ARG A 380 22.36 -3.37 17.52
C ARG A 380 22.23 -2.25 16.50
N THR A 381 23.24 -1.40 16.39
CA THR A 381 23.26 -0.30 15.43
C THR A 381 24.65 -0.22 14.83
N ASN A 382 24.76 -0.23 13.50
CA ASN A 382 26.04 0.00 12.83
C ASN A 382 25.91 1.17 11.85
N ILE A 383 26.56 2.29 12.16
CA ILE A 383 26.62 3.46 11.26
C ILE A 383 27.92 3.37 10.46
N ALA A 384 27.82 2.88 9.23
CA ALA A 384 29.00 2.70 8.38
C ALA A 384 29.45 3.98 7.65
N THR A 385 28.56 4.95 7.49
CA THR A 385 28.86 6.24 6.86
C THR A 385 28.60 7.37 7.84
N ALA A 386 29.63 8.14 8.19
CA ALA A 386 29.45 9.30 9.04
C ALA A 386 28.57 10.37 8.36
N PRO A 387 27.62 10.97 9.10
CA PRO A 387 26.89 12.14 8.60
C PRO A 387 27.79 13.39 8.56
N ASP A 388 27.52 14.35 7.66
CA ASP A 388 28.24 15.64 7.70
C ASP A 388 27.81 16.47 8.92
N GLY A 389 26.55 16.28 9.35
CA GLY A 389 25.95 16.81 10.57
C GLY A 389 26.40 16.08 11.84
N MET A 390 25.48 15.91 12.78
CA MET A 390 25.71 15.21 14.05
C MET A 390 24.95 13.88 14.11
N LEU A 391 25.60 12.85 14.63
CA LEU A 391 24.97 11.61 15.06
C LEU A 391 24.54 11.74 16.53
N ILE A 392 23.24 11.71 16.77
CA ILE A 392 22.64 11.71 18.11
C ILE A 392 22.09 10.31 18.36
N TYR A 393 22.64 9.62 19.34
CA TYR A 393 22.24 8.28 19.72
C TYR A 393 21.71 8.28 21.16
N ARG A 394 20.54 7.66 21.34
CA ARG A 394 19.86 7.48 22.62
C ARG A 394 19.46 6.02 22.77
N GLY A 395 20.32 5.22 23.40
CA GLY A 395 20.06 3.80 23.63
C GLY A 395 19.12 3.54 24.80
N GLY A 396 18.57 2.32 24.85
CA GLY A 396 17.74 1.84 25.96
C GLY A 396 18.56 1.23 27.10
N ASN A 397 17.88 0.60 28.08
CA ASN A 397 18.52 -0.05 29.24
C ASN A 397 19.02 -1.49 28.97
N GLY A 398 19.35 -1.83 27.72
CA GLY A 398 19.79 -3.18 27.34
C GLY A 398 18.82 -4.30 27.74
N SER A 399 19.25 -5.57 27.67
CA SER A 399 18.54 -6.69 28.30
C SER A 399 18.97 -6.84 29.76
N GLN A 400 18.02 -6.88 30.69
CA GLN A 400 18.30 -7.07 32.12
C GLN A 400 18.50 -8.54 32.53
N SER A 401 18.17 -9.50 31.66
CA SER A 401 18.42 -10.92 31.91
C SER A 401 19.84 -11.24 31.45
N GLY A 402 20.69 -11.82 32.31
CA GLY A 402 22.13 -12.11 32.08
C GLY A 402 22.51 -12.99 30.87
N THR A 403 21.63 -13.14 29.90
CA THR A 403 21.84 -13.65 28.55
C THR A 403 22.12 -12.49 27.59
N ALA A 404 23.39 -12.27 27.25
CA ALA A 404 23.96 -11.68 26.03
C ALA A 404 23.12 -10.67 25.19
N GLY A 405 22.29 -9.84 25.82
CA GLY A 405 21.52 -8.80 25.16
C GLY A 405 22.18 -7.46 25.40
N GLN A 406 23.14 -7.14 24.55
CA GLN A 406 23.91 -5.89 24.65
C GLN A 406 23.23 -4.82 23.80
N GLU A 407 23.24 -3.59 24.30
CA GLU A 407 23.12 -2.42 23.43
C GLU A 407 24.48 -2.23 22.75
N GLU A 408 24.52 -2.27 21.44
CA GLU A 408 25.73 -2.09 20.65
C GLU A 408 25.55 -0.97 19.64
N LEU A 409 26.42 0.04 19.72
CA LEU A 409 26.61 1.04 18.68
C LEU A 409 27.98 0.84 18.05
N THR A 410 28.01 0.49 16.78
CA THR A 410 29.20 0.32 15.96
C THR A 410 29.31 1.49 14.97
N LEU A 411 30.49 2.09 14.89
CA LEU A 411 30.84 3.11 13.91
C LEU A 411 31.92 2.52 13.01
N SER A 412 31.55 2.02 11.83
CA SER A 412 32.43 1.15 11.02
C SER A 412 33.06 1.82 9.79
N GLY A 413 32.81 3.10 9.55
CA GLY A 413 33.35 3.81 8.39
C GLY A 413 34.83 4.16 8.57
N ALA A 414 35.69 3.65 7.69
CA ALA A 414 37.11 4.01 7.62
C ALA A 414 37.32 5.44 7.09
N ASP A 415 38.34 6.15 7.60
CA ASP A 415 38.68 7.53 7.20
C ASP A 415 37.57 8.58 7.42
N MET A 416 36.64 8.32 8.35
CA MET A 416 35.51 9.20 8.61
C MET A 416 35.65 9.96 9.95
N LEU A 417 35.14 11.19 9.98
CA LEU A 417 34.98 11.98 11.20
C LEU A 417 33.52 11.91 11.67
N TYR A 418 33.28 11.26 12.81
CA TYR A 418 31.99 11.22 13.47
C TYR A 418 31.86 12.35 14.50
N LYS A 419 30.86 13.22 14.33
CA LYS A 419 30.42 14.17 15.36
C LYS A 419 29.28 13.53 16.14
N VAL A 420 29.48 13.20 17.42
CA VAL A 420 28.55 12.34 18.16
C VAL A 420 28.02 12.99 19.44
N ASP A 421 26.76 12.72 19.75
CA ASP A 421 26.16 12.87 21.06
C ASP A 421 25.49 11.53 21.41
N VAL A 422 26.17 10.73 22.23
CA VAL A 422 25.75 9.37 22.58
C VAL A 422 25.36 9.33 24.06
N LEU A 423 24.15 8.84 24.32
CA LEU A 423 23.68 8.50 25.66
C LEU A 423 23.13 7.08 25.64
N PHE A 424 23.74 6.20 26.42
CA PHE A 424 23.21 4.87 26.70
C PHE A 424 22.26 4.88 27.89
N GLY A 425 21.51 3.79 28.07
CA GLY A 425 20.66 3.59 29.24
C GLY A 425 21.42 3.54 30.56
N LEU A 426 20.67 3.39 31.65
CA LEU A 426 21.22 3.31 33.01
C LEU A 426 21.56 1.88 33.42
N PHE A 427 21.00 0.89 32.75
CA PHE A 427 21.17 -0.53 33.09
C PHE A 427 21.54 -1.34 31.86
N GLY A 428 22.04 -2.56 32.07
CA GLY A 428 22.46 -3.46 31.00
C GLY A 428 23.93 -3.23 30.58
N ASN A 429 24.39 -4.07 29.66
CA ASN A 429 25.70 -3.91 29.04
C ASN A 429 25.56 -3.05 27.79
N HIS A 430 26.40 -2.03 27.69
CA HIS A 430 26.48 -1.13 26.54
C HIS A 430 27.88 -1.18 25.95
N THR A 431 27.95 -1.35 24.64
CA THR A 431 29.19 -1.42 23.89
C THR A 431 29.17 -0.35 22.80
N LEU A 432 30.18 0.52 22.80
CA LEU A 432 30.49 1.39 21.68
C LEU A 432 31.70 0.79 20.95
N VAL A 433 31.50 0.30 19.74
CA VAL A 433 32.57 -0.24 18.89
C VAL A 433 32.96 0.82 17.87
N MET A 434 34.25 1.10 17.77
CA MET A 434 34.83 1.81 16.64
C MET A 434 35.55 0.79 15.79
N ASP A 435 34.93 0.36 14.70
CA ASP A 435 35.49 -0.62 13.79
C ASP A 435 36.08 0.10 12.58
N SER A 436 37.28 0.65 12.74
CA SER A 436 38.02 1.17 11.59
C SER A 436 38.86 0.05 10.99
N THR A 437 38.25 -0.84 10.22
CA THR A 437 39.00 -1.75 9.35
C THR A 437 39.72 -0.92 8.28
N GLY A 438 40.85 -0.29 8.63
CA GLY A 438 41.58 0.66 7.80
C GLY A 438 42.29 1.77 8.58
N ASN A 439 42.33 2.98 8.02
CA ASN A 439 42.88 4.17 8.67
C ASN A 439 42.00 4.66 9.84
N ALA A 440 42.60 5.42 10.76
CA ALA A 440 41.94 5.90 11.98
C ALA A 440 40.67 6.73 11.69
N SER A 441 39.53 6.28 12.21
CA SER A 441 38.32 7.10 12.32
C SER A 441 38.42 8.04 13.52
N PHE A 442 37.86 9.24 13.39
CA PHE A 442 37.90 10.25 14.45
C PHE A 442 36.51 10.44 15.06
N ILE A 443 36.43 10.56 16.39
CA ILE A 443 35.22 10.96 17.08
C ILE A 443 35.43 12.31 17.75
N THR A 444 34.46 13.20 17.62
CA THR A 444 34.35 14.41 18.43
C THR A 444 32.95 14.50 19.04
N GLY A 445 32.83 14.85 20.33
CA GLY A 445 31.53 15.09 20.96
C GLY A 445 31.38 14.61 22.40
N ARG A 446 30.18 14.10 22.74
CA ARG A 446 29.80 13.68 24.11
C ARG A 446 29.43 12.21 24.14
N LEU A 447 29.91 11.51 25.16
CA LEU A 447 29.49 10.14 25.51
C LEU A 447 29.03 10.15 26.96
N TRP A 448 27.85 9.60 27.22
CA TRP A 448 27.32 9.40 28.55
C TRP A 448 26.72 8.00 28.70
N SER A 449 26.95 7.36 29.84
CA SER A 449 26.40 6.06 30.21
C SER A 449 26.24 6.02 31.73
N GLY A 450 25.12 5.47 32.23
CA GLY A 450 24.87 5.39 33.67
C GLY A 450 25.66 4.30 34.39
N VAL A 451 26.07 3.24 33.67
CA VAL A 451 26.88 2.13 34.18
C VAL A 451 27.73 1.58 33.02
N LEU A 452 29.01 1.95 32.94
CA LEU A 452 29.96 1.33 32.01
C LEU A 452 30.52 0.05 32.63
N ALA A 453 29.89 -1.10 32.38
CA ALA A 453 30.38 -2.39 32.87
C ALA A 453 31.75 -2.75 32.26
N THR A 454 31.98 -2.38 31.00
CA THR A 454 33.26 -2.48 30.29
C THR A 454 33.27 -1.48 29.14
N SER A 455 33.84 -0.29 29.31
CA SER A 455 34.24 0.51 28.15
C SER A 455 35.45 -0.15 27.50
N ILE A 456 35.24 -1.16 26.66
CA ILE A 456 36.29 -1.59 25.74
C ILE A 456 36.34 -0.52 24.65
N PHE A 457 37.08 0.57 24.91
CA PHE A 457 37.66 1.32 23.81
C PHE A 457 38.76 0.42 23.24
N ASP A 458 38.40 -0.54 22.39
CA ASP A 458 39.38 -1.38 21.73
C ASP A 458 40.05 -0.53 20.65
N ASN A 459 41.06 0.23 21.06
CA ASN A 459 41.86 1.07 20.19
C ASN A 459 42.92 0.18 19.52
N GLN A 460 42.50 -0.67 18.59
CA GLN A 460 43.46 -1.55 17.92
C GLN A 460 44.37 -0.78 16.94
N ASP A 461 44.02 0.44 16.49
CA ASP A 461 44.74 1.10 15.37
C ASP A 461 44.95 2.64 15.46
N GLY A 462 45.05 3.23 16.66
CA GLY A 462 45.61 4.60 16.81
C GLY A 462 44.60 5.76 16.76
N ILE A 463 43.43 5.58 17.34
CA ILE A 463 42.37 6.60 17.44
C ILE A 463 42.83 7.78 18.32
N ILE A 464 42.83 8.99 17.75
CA ILE A 464 43.12 10.24 18.48
C ILE A 464 41.81 10.82 18.99
N LEU A 465 41.54 10.65 20.29
CA LEU A 465 40.48 11.39 20.97
C LEU A 465 40.89 12.88 21.09
N GLN A 466 40.44 13.70 20.14
CA GLN A 466 40.44 15.17 20.26
C GLN A 466 39.53 15.56 21.46
N PRO A 467 39.78 16.68 22.17
CA PRO A 467 39.38 16.85 23.58
C PRO A 467 37.94 16.40 23.87
N PHE A 468 37.84 15.26 24.54
CA PHE A 468 36.59 14.54 24.80
C PHE A 468 36.20 14.71 26.27
N LYS A 469 34.96 15.08 26.57
CA LYS A 469 34.46 15.17 27.94
C LYS A 469 33.66 13.91 28.25
N ILE A 470 34.29 12.93 28.89
CA ILE A 470 33.60 11.77 29.46
C ILE A 470 33.04 12.20 30.82
N ASN A 471 31.72 12.24 30.96
CA ASN A 471 31.07 12.35 32.26
C ASN A 471 30.55 10.95 32.63
N PHE A 472 31.05 10.41 33.73
CA PHE A 472 30.53 9.19 34.34
C PHE A 472 29.32 9.53 35.21
#